data_AF-A0AAD5KY22-F1
#
_entry.id   AF-A0AAD5KY22-F1
#
_cell.length_a   1.000
_cell.length_b   1.000
_cell.length_c   1.000
_cell.angle_alpha   90.00
_cell.angle_beta   90.00
_cell.angle_gamma   90.00
#
_symmetry.space_group_name_H-M   'P 1'
#
loop_
_entity.id
_entity.type
_entity.pdbx_description
1 polymer ?
#
loop_
_entity_poly.entity_id
_entity_poly.type
_entity_poly.pdbx_seq_one_letter_code
_entity_poly.pdbx_strand_id
1 'polypeptide(L)'
;MLYLRQGKVQAIQQNKSKLGHDGVKLRRNSFHWSVEPLSRWMCFLGISIPFPSEVSSCSFARLLHTTFCFLLMTSSHLYLVFYTIHNAKSISAAYVNGNSTSTLAWNFVIENIALALYTIGSNISFLICIRSGAWSDFVNLLTLLDQNLATSYIYPSSRKFAIKTLIFIISSMLCVETLLLLDSITNDSTLTRKILEGYCIFTKIYPATQLALFCVLTRTLSLQTEAIRKHVEDMCTRSLPASLTITETRNSELRILRRHHRLVCNSIHKLNYCFGTFLALEVVHVFIIFTICSLYTLMGAISGDLILEVLNVIVCLDCIVHLYFLTYYSDDIASQIDKTYEALADLLYQQPSLQNEVMLFSEQLSQMKSNINAMGFFDVRKQLFPSLIGTTLTYFLILLQFQSAEKTGK
;
A
#
# COMPACT_ATOMS: atom_id res chain seq x y z
N MET A 1 -43.00 10.72 -48.62
CA MET A 1 -42.68 9.65 -47.64
C MET A 1 -41.19 9.57 -47.24
N LEU A 2 -40.28 10.44 -47.73
CA LEU A 2 -38.84 10.38 -47.43
C LEU A 2 -38.34 11.32 -46.31
N TYR A 3 -39.11 12.34 -45.93
CA TYR A 3 -38.70 13.33 -44.90
C TYR A 3 -38.92 12.88 -43.45
N LEU A 4 -39.77 11.88 -43.20
CA LEU A 4 -40.02 11.35 -41.84
C LEU A 4 -38.94 10.38 -41.34
N ARG A 5 -38.00 9.97 -42.20
CA ARG A 5 -36.95 9.00 -41.86
C ARG A 5 -35.69 9.65 -41.27
N GLN A 6 -35.37 10.89 -41.65
CA GLN A 6 -34.17 11.59 -41.16
C GLN A 6 -34.31 12.09 -39.70
N GLY A 7 -35.48 12.57 -39.30
CA GLY A 7 -35.71 13.03 -37.91
C GLY A 7 -35.63 11.89 -36.87
N LYS A 8 -36.07 10.68 -37.23
CA LYS A 8 -35.97 9.49 -36.36
C LYS A 8 -34.53 9.01 -36.18
N VAL A 9 -33.69 9.13 -37.22
CA VAL A 9 -32.27 8.71 -37.16
C VAL A 9 -31.44 9.67 -36.31
N GLN A 10 -31.67 10.99 -36.42
CA GLN A 10 -30.99 11.99 -35.57
C GLN A 10 -31.39 11.89 -34.09
N ALA A 11 -32.67 11.62 -33.79
CA ALA A 11 -33.13 11.40 -32.42
C ALA A 11 -32.52 10.13 -31.78
N ILE A 12 -32.33 9.06 -32.56
CA ILE A 12 -31.68 7.82 -32.09
C ILE A 12 -30.17 8.02 -31.90
N GLN A 13 -29.50 8.80 -32.76
CA GLN A 13 -28.08 9.14 -32.59
C GLN A 13 -27.84 10.08 -31.41
N GLN A 14 -28.71 11.06 -31.16
CA GLN A 14 -28.63 11.92 -29.96
C GLN A 14 -28.93 11.15 -28.67
N ASN A 15 -29.88 10.20 -28.67
CA ASN A 15 -30.10 9.35 -27.50
C ASN A 15 -28.94 8.37 -27.27
N LYS A 16 -28.30 7.84 -28.33
CA LYS A 16 -27.09 7.01 -28.20
C LYS A 16 -25.88 7.80 -27.70
N SER A 17 -25.69 9.04 -28.13
CA SER A 17 -24.59 9.88 -27.63
C SER A 17 -24.83 10.31 -26.18
N LYS A 18 -26.08 10.60 -25.79
CA LYS A 18 -26.45 10.94 -24.41
C LYS A 18 -26.35 9.73 -23.47
N LEU A 19 -26.84 8.55 -23.86
CA LEU A 19 -26.61 7.29 -23.12
C LEU A 19 -25.13 6.93 -23.04
N GLY A 20 -24.37 7.17 -24.12
CA GLY A 20 -22.91 6.98 -24.13
C GLY A 20 -22.21 7.93 -23.16
N HIS A 21 -22.64 9.18 -23.08
CA HIS A 21 -22.04 10.19 -22.21
C HIS A 21 -22.39 9.97 -20.72
N ASP A 22 -23.61 9.53 -20.43
CA ASP A 22 -24.05 9.18 -19.07
C ASP A 22 -23.47 7.83 -18.63
N GLY A 23 -23.36 6.85 -19.53
CA GLY A 23 -22.68 5.59 -19.27
C GLY A 23 -21.17 5.76 -19.05
N VAL A 24 -20.51 6.66 -19.78
CA VAL A 24 -19.09 7.00 -19.56
C VAL A 24 -18.91 7.77 -18.24
N LYS A 25 -19.85 8.64 -17.84
CA LYS A 25 -19.83 9.29 -16.53
C LYS A 25 -20.04 8.30 -15.38
N LEU A 26 -21.02 7.39 -15.48
CA LEU A 26 -21.22 6.33 -14.48
C LEU A 26 -19.99 5.43 -14.37
N ARG A 27 -19.37 5.06 -15.50
CA ARG A 27 -18.16 4.21 -15.49
C ARG A 27 -16.98 4.90 -14.81
N ARG A 28 -16.80 6.21 -15.01
CA ARG A 28 -15.73 7.02 -14.39
C ARG A 28 -15.91 7.25 -12.88
N ASN A 29 -17.09 6.99 -12.35
CA ASN A 29 -17.38 7.08 -10.91
C ASN A 29 -17.37 5.72 -10.22
N SER A 30 -16.79 4.68 -10.83
CA SER A 30 -16.72 3.36 -10.22
C SER A 30 -15.37 3.10 -9.55
N PHE A 31 -15.40 2.34 -8.45
CA PHE A 31 -14.20 1.84 -7.79
C PHE A 31 -13.27 1.12 -8.78
N HIS A 32 -13.80 0.19 -9.57
CA HIS A 32 -13.03 -0.57 -10.56
C HIS A 32 -12.26 0.31 -11.53
N TRP A 33 -12.86 1.42 -11.98
CA TRP A 33 -12.18 2.36 -12.86
C TRP A 33 -11.03 3.11 -12.14
N SER A 34 -11.14 3.38 -10.85
CA SER A 34 -10.07 4.05 -10.10
C SER A 34 -8.81 3.20 -9.93
N VAL A 35 -8.97 1.89 -9.69
CA VAL A 35 -7.87 0.94 -9.46
C VAL A 35 -7.42 0.21 -10.72
N GLU A 36 -8.07 0.43 -11.86
CA GLU A 36 -7.78 -0.21 -13.14
C GLU A 36 -6.29 -0.11 -13.56
N PRO A 37 -5.60 1.05 -13.46
CA PRO A 37 -4.19 1.13 -13.85
C PRO A 37 -3.29 0.18 -13.05
N LEU A 38 -3.48 0.15 -11.72
CA LEU A 38 -2.75 -0.75 -10.82
C LEU A 38 -3.09 -2.21 -11.08
N SER A 39 -4.37 -2.51 -11.29
CA SER A 39 -4.81 -3.88 -11.49
C SER A 39 -4.30 -4.46 -12.81
N ARG A 40 -4.26 -3.66 -13.88
CA ARG A 40 -3.65 -4.07 -15.16
C ARG A 40 -2.16 -4.32 -15.01
N TRP A 41 -1.47 -3.46 -14.27
CA TRP A 41 -0.05 -3.65 -13.96
C TRP A 41 0.20 -4.92 -13.13
N MET A 42 -0.60 -5.17 -12.10
CA MET A 42 -0.54 -6.40 -11.31
C MET A 42 -0.80 -7.66 -12.14
N CYS A 43 -1.79 -7.61 -13.06
CA CYS A 43 -2.04 -8.71 -13.98
C CYS A 43 -0.84 -8.98 -14.91
N PHE A 44 -0.14 -7.93 -15.36
CA PHE A 44 1.10 -8.08 -16.13
C PHE A 44 2.20 -8.77 -15.33
N LEU A 45 2.31 -8.48 -14.03
CA LEU A 45 3.22 -9.18 -13.11
C LEU A 45 2.74 -10.60 -12.73
N GLY A 46 1.62 -11.07 -13.29
CA GLY A 46 1.08 -12.39 -12.96
C GLY A 46 0.25 -12.44 -11.68
N ILE A 47 -0.10 -11.29 -11.08
CA ILE A 47 -1.04 -11.21 -9.96
C ILE A 47 -2.45 -10.91 -10.50
N SER A 48 -3.33 -11.91 -10.52
CA SER A 48 -4.69 -11.74 -11.04
C SER A 48 -5.64 -11.16 -9.99
N ILE A 49 -5.95 -9.87 -10.07
CA ILE A 49 -7.05 -9.28 -9.29
C ILE A 49 -8.38 -9.61 -9.99
N PRO A 50 -9.34 -10.25 -9.31
CA PRO A 50 -10.60 -10.62 -9.93
C PRO A 50 -11.42 -9.37 -10.31
N PHE A 51 -11.84 -9.32 -11.57
CA PHE A 51 -12.76 -8.30 -12.08
C PHE A 51 -14.15 -8.90 -12.35
N PRO A 52 -15.25 -8.22 -11.97
CA PRO A 52 -16.61 -8.74 -12.16
C PRO A 52 -16.98 -8.96 -13.63
N SER A 53 -16.34 -8.25 -14.56
CA SER A 53 -16.73 -8.22 -15.98
C SER A 53 -15.99 -9.21 -16.88
N GLU A 54 -15.02 -9.98 -16.38
CA GLU A 54 -14.19 -10.87 -17.20
C GLU A 54 -14.46 -12.36 -16.95
N VAL A 55 -15.73 -12.75 -17.11
CA VAL A 55 -16.12 -14.14 -17.34
C VAL A 55 -15.89 -14.46 -18.82
N SER A 56 -14.63 -14.68 -19.23
CA SER A 56 -14.32 -15.15 -20.59
C SER A 56 -13.16 -16.14 -20.62
N SER A 57 -13.13 -16.95 -21.69
CA SER A 57 -12.43 -18.22 -21.94
C SER A 57 -10.92 -18.32 -21.69
N CYS A 58 -10.28 -17.36 -21.03
CA CYS A 58 -8.84 -17.34 -20.75
C CYS A 58 -8.48 -17.53 -19.25
N SER A 59 -9.39 -18.06 -18.42
CA SER A 59 -9.12 -18.32 -17.00
C SER A 59 -7.93 -19.27 -16.79
N PHE A 60 -7.79 -20.29 -17.64
CA PHE A 60 -6.70 -21.25 -17.57
C PHE A 60 -5.34 -20.63 -17.92
N ALA A 61 -5.27 -19.84 -19.00
CA ALA A 61 -4.03 -19.15 -19.39
C ALA A 61 -3.54 -18.18 -18.31
N ARG A 62 -4.47 -17.45 -17.67
CA ARG A 62 -4.14 -16.57 -16.54
C ARG A 62 -3.63 -17.33 -15.32
N LEU A 63 -4.28 -18.44 -14.99
CA LEU A 63 -3.84 -19.30 -13.89
C LEU A 63 -2.44 -19.88 -14.14
N LEU A 64 -2.16 -20.33 -15.36
CA LEU A 64 -0.84 -20.80 -15.76
C LEU A 64 0.21 -19.70 -15.65
N HIS A 65 -0.09 -18.49 -16.15
CA HIS A 65 0.81 -17.35 -16.05
C HIS A 65 1.13 -16.98 -14.58
N THR A 66 0.11 -16.85 -13.74
CA THR A 66 0.28 -16.59 -12.30
C THR A 66 1.13 -17.68 -11.62
N THR A 67 0.86 -18.94 -11.93
CA THR A 67 1.60 -20.08 -11.35
C THR A 67 3.06 -20.07 -11.81
N PHE A 68 3.31 -19.80 -13.10
CA PHE A 68 4.64 -19.71 -13.67
C PHE A 68 5.46 -18.57 -13.02
N CYS A 69 4.90 -17.35 -12.95
CA CYS A 69 5.56 -16.21 -12.32
C CYS A 69 5.90 -16.49 -10.85
N PHE A 70 4.95 -17.10 -10.11
CA PHE A 70 5.15 -17.46 -8.70
C PHE A 70 6.25 -18.51 -8.52
N LEU A 71 6.24 -19.58 -9.32
CA LEU A 71 7.25 -20.64 -9.25
C LEU A 71 8.64 -20.12 -9.64
N LEU A 72 8.73 -19.33 -10.71
CA LEU A 72 9.98 -18.73 -11.16
C LEU A 72 10.59 -17.87 -10.05
N MET A 73 9.85 -16.90 -9.54
CA MET A 73 10.27 -16.03 -8.43
C MET A 73 10.70 -16.84 -7.20
N THR A 74 9.87 -17.79 -6.75
CA THR A 74 10.17 -18.61 -5.56
C THR A 74 11.45 -19.42 -5.76
N SER A 75 11.60 -20.05 -6.93
CA SER A 75 12.79 -20.86 -7.25
C SER A 75 14.07 -20.02 -7.29
N SER A 76 14.00 -18.81 -7.87
CA SER A 76 15.13 -17.89 -7.95
C SER A 76 15.57 -17.40 -6.56
N HIS A 77 14.62 -17.01 -5.70
CA HIS A 77 14.93 -16.59 -4.33
C HIS A 77 15.50 -17.72 -3.48
N LEU A 78 14.92 -18.92 -3.55
CA LEU A 78 15.44 -20.08 -2.83
C LEU A 78 16.85 -20.41 -3.29
N TYR A 79 17.09 -20.43 -4.60
CA TYR A 79 18.42 -20.69 -5.15
C TYR A 79 19.43 -19.63 -4.72
N LEU A 80 19.07 -18.34 -4.75
CA LEU A 80 19.93 -17.25 -4.27
C LEU A 80 20.26 -17.40 -2.78
N VAL A 81 19.28 -17.69 -1.94
CA VAL A 81 19.49 -17.92 -0.49
C VAL A 81 20.44 -19.10 -0.27
N PHE A 82 20.21 -20.25 -0.91
CA PHE A 82 21.09 -21.42 -0.78
C PHE A 82 22.51 -21.12 -1.26
N TYR A 83 22.65 -20.41 -2.38
CA TYR A 83 23.94 -20.00 -2.91
C TYR A 83 24.68 -19.07 -1.93
N THR A 84 23.98 -18.08 -1.37
CA THR A 84 24.56 -17.12 -0.42
C THR A 84 24.94 -17.79 0.90
N ILE A 85 24.15 -18.73 1.42
CA ILE A 85 24.50 -19.51 2.62
C ILE A 85 25.80 -20.29 2.40
N HIS A 86 25.94 -20.98 1.25
CA HIS A 86 27.13 -21.78 0.97
C HIS A 86 28.38 -20.92 0.77
N ASN A 87 28.24 -19.72 0.19
CA ASN A 87 29.37 -18.88 -0.23
C ASN A 87 29.54 -17.59 0.61
N ALA A 88 28.88 -17.50 1.77
CA ALA A 88 28.74 -16.28 2.55
C ALA A 88 30.07 -15.55 2.83
N LYS A 89 31.11 -16.30 3.24
CA LYS A 89 32.44 -15.74 3.55
C LYS A 89 33.15 -15.17 2.32
N SER A 90 33.00 -15.83 1.16
CA SER A 90 33.61 -15.38 -0.09
C SER A 90 32.90 -14.13 -0.62
N ILE A 91 31.57 -14.09 -0.50
CA ILE A 91 30.76 -12.93 -0.91
C ILE A 91 31.09 -11.72 -0.03
N SER A 92 31.13 -11.88 1.30
CA SER A 92 31.45 -10.77 2.20
C SER A 92 32.87 -10.23 2.03
N ALA A 93 33.84 -11.11 1.76
CA ALA A 93 35.20 -10.71 1.44
C ALA A 93 35.26 -9.85 0.17
N ALA A 94 34.52 -10.22 -0.87
CA ALA A 94 34.49 -9.48 -2.13
C ALA A 94 33.82 -8.11 -1.96
N TYR A 95 32.78 -8.02 -1.14
CA TYR A 95 32.00 -6.79 -0.99
C TYR A 95 32.66 -5.72 -0.10
N VAL A 96 33.49 -6.12 0.88
CA VAL A 96 34.16 -5.19 1.81
C VAL A 96 35.68 -5.28 1.65
N ASN A 97 36.17 -5.21 0.40
CA ASN A 97 37.60 -5.11 0.05
C ASN A 97 38.54 -6.05 0.85
N GLY A 98 38.15 -7.32 1.02
CA GLY A 98 38.93 -8.35 1.71
C GLY A 98 38.60 -8.59 3.18
N ASN A 99 37.74 -7.77 3.81
CA ASN A 99 37.33 -7.95 5.21
C ASN A 99 36.25 -9.05 5.37
N SER A 100 36.66 -10.29 5.58
CA SER A 100 35.74 -11.39 5.92
C SER A 100 35.63 -11.61 7.43
N THR A 101 34.72 -10.89 8.07
CA THR A 101 34.24 -11.25 9.42
C THR A 101 33.06 -12.21 9.31
N SER A 102 32.86 -13.05 10.33
CA SER A 102 31.72 -13.96 10.40
C SER A 102 30.42 -13.15 10.47
N THR A 103 30.43 -12.07 11.25
CA THR A 103 29.32 -11.12 11.34
C THR A 103 28.91 -10.57 9.96
N LEU A 104 29.85 -10.12 9.13
CA LEU A 104 29.54 -9.60 7.78
C LEU A 104 28.97 -10.68 6.85
N ALA A 105 29.51 -11.91 6.92
CA ALA A 105 29.00 -13.03 6.13
C ALA A 105 27.55 -13.38 6.51
N TRP A 106 27.22 -13.39 7.79
CA TRP A 106 25.86 -13.64 8.25
C TRP A 106 24.89 -12.50 7.91
N ASN A 107 25.34 -11.25 7.90
CA ASN A 107 24.49 -10.13 7.45
C ASN A 107 24.04 -10.31 6.00
N PHE A 108 24.92 -10.74 5.10
CA PHE A 108 24.56 -11.07 3.71
C PHE A 108 23.51 -12.17 3.62
N VAL A 109 23.66 -13.22 4.43
CA VAL A 109 22.70 -14.33 4.48
C VAL A 109 21.35 -13.82 4.98
N ILE A 110 21.33 -13.04 6.07
CA ILE A 110 20.11 -12.48 6.65
C ILE A 110 19.42 -11.54 5.66
N GLU A 111 20.16 -10.69 4.96
CA GLU A 111 19.62 -9.78 3.94
C GLU A 111 18.88 -10.54 2.83
N ASN A 112 19.51 -11.59 2.28
CA ASN A 112 18.91 -12.40 1.22
C ASN A 112 17.71 -13.22 1.72
N ILE A 113 17.77 -13.75 2.95
CA ILE A 113 16.62 -14.42 3.57
C ILE A 113 15.48 -13.42 3.78
N ALA A 114 15.76 -12.22 4.28
CA ALA A 114 14.76 -11.19 4.49
C ALA A 114 14.12 -10.75 3.17
N LEU A 115 14.90 -10.61 2.10
CA LEU A 115 14.41 -10.33 0.75
C LEU A 115 13.51 -11.45 0.20
N ALA A 116 13.92 -12.71 0.37
CA ALA A 116 13.14 -13.87 -0.06
C ALA A 116 11.81 -13.97 0.72
N LEU A 117 11.85 -13.83 2.05
CA LEU A 117 10.65 -13.84 2.90
C LEU A 117 9.71 -12.69 2.55
N TYR A 118 10.25 -11.51 2.30
CA TYR A 118 9.46 -10.34 1.92
C TYR A 118 8.76 -10.53 0.58
N THR A 119 9.49 -10.92 -0.47
CA THR A 119 8.93 -11.08 -1.82
C THR A 119 7.98 -12.27 -1.94
N ILE A 120 8.40 -13.46 -1.47
CA ILE A 120 7.58 -14.67 -1.49
C ILE A 120 6.38 -14.51 -0.56
N GLY A 121 6.62 -14.04 0.67
CA GLY A 121 5.56 -13.86 1.67
C GLY A 121 4.51 -12.85 1.25
N SER A 122 4.92 -11.72 0.65
CA SER A 122 3.98 -10.71 0.13
C SER A 122 3.11 -11.29 -0.99
N ASN A 123 3.69 -12.06 -1.91
CA ASN A 123 2.91 -12.74 -2.95
C ASN A 123 1.94 -13.79 -2.39
N ILE A 124 2.39 -14.63 -1.46
CA ILE A 124 1.53 -15.62 -0.79
C ILE A 124 0.37 -14.92 -0.08
N SER A 125 0.64 -13.85 0.67
CA SER A 125 -0.39 -13.11 1.41
C SER A 125 -1.50 -12.60 0.49
N PHE A 126 -1.11 -12.05 -0.66
CA PHE A 126 -2.07 -11.52 -1.63
C PHE A 126 -2.84 -12.63 -2.38
N LEU A 127 -2.18 -13.75 -2.71
CA LEU A 127 -2.85 -14.92 -3.28
C LEU A 127 -3.90 -15.52 -2.31
N ILE A 128 -3.59 -15.60 -1.01
CA ILE A 128 -4.53 -16.03 0.02
C ILE A 128 -5.70 -15.05 0.13
N CYS A 129 -5.42 -13.74 0.12
CA CYS A 129 -6.44 -12.70 0.13
C CYS A 129 -7.42 -12.82 -1.05
N ILE A 130 -6.92 -13.02 -2.27
CA ILE A 130 -7.76 -13.21 -3.46
C ILE A 130 -8.56 -14.51 -3.36
N ARG A 131 -7.93 -15.62 -2.98
CA ARG A 131 -8.55 -16.95 -2.96
C ARG A 131 -9.61 -17.11 -1.86
N SER A 132 -9.42 -16.44 -0.72
CA SER A 132 -10.36 -16.48 0.41
C SER A 132 -11.69 -15.76 0.13
N GLY A 133 -11.81 -15.03 -0.99
CA GLY A 133 -12.98 -14.20 -1.28
C GLY A 133 -13.00 -12.87 -0.52
N ALA A 134 -12.07 -12.65 0.42
CA ALA A 134 -12.02 -11.43 1.23
C ALA A 134 -11.82 -10.16 0.37
N TRP A 135 -11.05 -10.27 -0.72
CA TRP A 135 -10.94 -9.18 -1.70
C TRP A 135 -12.30 -8.83 -2.33
N SER A 136 -13.09 -9.84 -2.72
CA SER A 136 -14.41 -9.61 -3.31
C SER A 136 -15.35 -8.95 -2.31
N ASP A 137 -15.34 -9.39 -1.04
CA ASP A 137 -16.12 -8.76 0.03
C ASP A 137 -15.74 -7.28 0.20
N PHE A 138 -14.44 -6.98 0.19
CA PHE A 138 -13.93 -5.63 0.32
C PHE A 138 -14.39 -4.73 -0.84
N VAL A 139 -14.30 -5.21 -2.07
CA VAL A 139 -14.79 -4.50 -3.26
C VAL A 139 -16.30 -4.25 -3.20
N ASN A 140 -17.06 -5.23 -2.71
CA ASN A 140 -18.51 -5.08 -2.51
C ASN A 140 -18.81 -3.98 -1.49
N LEU A 141 -18.07 -3.91 -0.38
CA LEU A 141 -18.21 -2.83 0.60
C LEU A 141 -17.90 -1.44 0.02
N LEU A 142 -16.86 -1.33 -0.81
CA LEU A 142 -16.56 -0.07 -1.50
C LEU A 142 -17.67 0.34 -2.48
N THR A 143 -18.29 -0.64 -3.14
CA THR A 143 -19.46 -0.38 -4.01
C THR A 143 -20.66 0.08 -3.19
N LEU A 144 -20.90 -0.51 -2.02
CA LEU A 144 -21.95 -0.07 -1.10
C LEU A 144 -21.70 1.33 -0.53
N LEU A 145 -20.44 1.71 -0.30
CA LEU A 145 -20.09 3.08 0.09
C LEU A 145 -20.54 4.09 -0.98
N ASP A 146 -20.25 3.81 -2.25
CA ASP A 146 -20.66 4.68 -3.37
C ASP A 146 -22.19 4.81 -3.49
N GLN A 147 -22.90 3.71 -3.27
CA GLN A 147 -24.37 3.70 -3.30
C GLN A 147 -24.99 4.47 -2.12
N ASN A 148 -24.34 4.46 -0.95
CA ASN A 148 -24.86 5.10 0.26
C ASN A 148 -24.57 6.61 0.30
N LEU A 149 -23.40 7.03 -0.17
CA LEU A 149 -23.03 8.45 -0.29
C LEU A 149 -22.31 8.68 -1.62
N ALA A 150 -23.06 9.12 -2.63
CA ALA A 150 -22.54 9.34 -3.96
C ALA A 150 -21.59 10.55 -4.02
N THR A 151 -20.29 10.28 -4.04
CA THR A 151 -19.25 11.31 -4.10
C THR A 151 -18.51 11.27 -5.44
N SER A 152 -18.86 12.18 -6.35
CA SER A 152 -18.36 12.18 -7.73
C SER A 152 -16.85 12.46 -7.85
N TYR A 153 -16.21 13.04 -6.84
CA TYR A 153 -14.80 13.45 -6.90
C TYR A 153 -13.81 12.39 -6.40
N ILE A 154 -14.25 11.41 -5.59
CA ILE A 154 -13.35 10.48 -4.89
C ILE A 154 -12.62 9.58 -5.88
N TYR A 155 -13.33 8.83 -6.74
CA TYR A 155 -12.70 7.88 -7.66
C TYR A 155 -11.80 8.51 -8.73
N PRO A 156 -12.14 9.67 -9.33
CA PRO A 156 -11.21 10.41 -10.18
C PRO A 156 -9.94 10.85 -9.45
N SER A 157 -10.06 11.29 -8.19
CA SER A 157 -8.91 11.65 -7.35
C SER A 157 -8.04 10.43 -7.06
N SER A 158 -8.66 9.31 -6.64
CA SER A 158 -7.98 8.04 -6.39
C SER A 158 -7.28 7.49 -7.63
N ARG A 159 -7.86 7.61 -8.83
CA ARG A 159 -7.20 7.18 -10.09
C ARG A 159 -5.95 8.00 -10.39
N LYS A 160 -6.04 9.34 -10.29
CA LYS A 160 -4.89 10.23 -10.50
C LYS A 160 -3.78 9.90 -9.51
N PHE A 161 -4.16 9.65 -8.26
CA PHE A 161 -3.23 9.22 -7.23
C PHE A 161 -2.62 7.85 -7.55
N ALA A 162 -3.42 6.85 -7.94
CA ALA A 162 -2.93 5.53 -8.33
C ALA A 162 -1.88 5.58 -9.44
N ILE A 163 -2.10 6.39 -10.48
CA ILE A 163 -1.14 6.57 -11.57
C ILE A 163 0.15 7.23 -11.05
N LYS A 164 0.03 8.31 -10.26
CA LYS A 164 1.19 9.01 -9.71
C LYS A 164 2.02 8.11 -8.79
N THR A 165 1.36 7.40 -7.88
CA THR A 165 2.00 6.48 -6.93
C THR A 165 2.65 5.31 -7.66
N LEU A 166 2.00 4.76 -8.69
CA LEU A 166 2.59 3.70 -9.51
C LEU A 166 3.84 4.18 -10.24
N ILE A 167 3.78 5.34 -10.91
CA ILE A 167 4.95 5.92 -11.60
C ILE A 167 6.08 6.19 -10.60
N PHE A 168 5.76 6.78 -9.45
CA PHE A 168 6.73 7.09 -8.41
C PHE A 168 7.43 5.83 -7.88
N ILE A 169 6.65 4.81 -7.49
CA ILE A 169 7.20 3.58 -6.92
C ILE A 169 8.02 2.81 -7.96
N ILE A 170 7.54 2.69 -9.20
CA ILE A 170 8.31 2.05 -10.29
C ILE A 170 9.59 2.83 -10.55
N SER A 171 9.53 4.16 -10.63
CA SER A 171 10.72 4.99 -10.88
C SER A 171 11.73 4.93 -9.74
N SER A 172 11.27 4.91 -8.48
CA SER A 172 12.12 4.77 -7.30
C SER A 172 12.81 3.42 -7.31
N MET A 173 12.05 2.35 -7.51
CA MET A 173 12.57 0.99 -7.65
C MET A 173 13.60 0.92 -8.76
N LEU A 174 13.25 1.27 -9.99
CA LEU A 174 14.20 1.22 -11.12
C LEU A 174 15.49 2.03 -10.86
N CYS A 175 15.42 3.15 -10.15
CA CYS A 175 16.60 3.93 -9.78
C CYS A 175 17.50 3.20 -8.78
N VAL A 176 16.93 2.64 -7.72
CA VAL A 176 17.69 1.88 -6.71
C VAL A 176 18.24 0.59 -7.33
N GLU A 177 17.44 -0.10 -8.14
CA GLU A 177 17.81 -1.35 -8.80
C GLU A 177 18.93 -1.16 -9.83
N THR A 178 18.93 -0.08 -10.62
CA THR A 178 20.03 0.20 -11.55
C THR A 178 21.34 0.49 -10.83
N LEU A 179 21.29 1.18 -9.69
CA LEU A 179 22.47 1.44 -8.86
C LEU A 179 23.02 0.15 -8.24
N LEU A 180 22.15 -0.70 -7.70
CA LEU A 180 22.54 -2.02 -7.16
C LEU A 180 23.09 -2.95 -8.25
N LEU A 181 22.51 -2.90 -9.45
CA LEU A 181 22.99 -3.69 -10.59
C LEU A 181 24.36 -3.20 -11.07
N LEU A 182 24.58 -1.89 -11.07
CA LEU A 182 25.88 -1.31 -11.41
C LEU A 182 26.97 -1.78 -10.43
N ASP A 183 26.67 -1.78 -9.12
CA ASP A 183 27.57 -2.29 -8.09
C ASP A 183 27.84 -3.81 -8.23
N SER A 184 26.80 -4.60 -8.50
CA SER A 184 26.96 -6.04 -8.76
C SER A 184 27.81 -6.30 -10.01
N ILE A 185 27.71 -5.46 -11.05
CA ILE A 185 28.54 -5.56 -12.26
C ILE A 185 30.00 -5.23 -11.95
N THR A 186 30.28 -4.22 -11.13
CA THR A 186 31.65 -3.85 -10.77
C THR A 186 32.33 -4.86 -9.86
N ASN A 187 31.56 -5.65 -9.10
CA ASN A 187 32.10 -6.72 -8.26
C ASN A 187 32.54 -7.96 -9.06
N ASP A 188 33.61 -8.62 -8.59
CA ASP A 188 34.20 -9.85 -9.16
C ASP A 188 33.33 -11.08 -8.87
N SER A 189 32.12 -11.08 -9.42
CA SER A 189 31.15 -12.17 -9.28
C SER A 189 30.90 -12.93 -10.58
N THR A 190 30.47 -14.18 -10.44
CA THR A 190 30.12 -15.00 -11.60
C THR A 190 28.91 -14.41 -12.33
N LEU A 191 28.87 -14.52 -13.66
CA LEU A 191 27.77 -14.00 -14.48
C LEU A 191 26.40 -14.53 -14.01
N THR A 192 26.33 -15.81 -13.64
CA THR A 192 25.11 -16.44 -13.12
C THR A 192 24.63 -15.75 -11.84
N ARG A 193 25.54 -15.36 -10.94
CA ARG A 193 25.21 -14.64 -9.71
C ARG A 193 24.68 -13.24 -10.04
N LYS A 194 25.34 -12.50 -10.93
CA LYS A 194 24.90 -11.14 -11.36
C LYS A 194 23.48 -11.16 -11.91
N ILE A 195 23.18 -12.10 -12.81
CA ILE A 195 21.85 -12.24 -13.41
C ILE A 195 20.79 -12.57 -12.35
N LEU A 196 21.12 -13.48 -11.44
CA LEU A 196 20.21 -13.91 -10.39
C LEU A 196 19.93 -12.81 -9.35
N GLU A 197 20.97 -12.10 -8.90
CA GLU A 197 20.85 -10.95 -8.00
C GLU A 197 19.99 -9.87 -8.66
N GLY A 198 20.28 -9.51 -9.93
CA GLY A 198 19.48 -8.55 -10.68
C GLY A 198 18.01 -8.95 -10.82
N TYR A 199 17.73 -10.22 -11.09
CA TYR A 199 16.36 -10.73 -11.13
C TYR A 199 15.67 -10.68 -9.77
N CYS A 200 16.33 -11.13 -8.69
CA CYS A 200 15.74 -11.11 -7.35
C CYS A 200 15.50 -9.67 -6.85
N ILE A 201 16.38 -8.74 -7.20
CA ILE A 201 16.19 -7.32 -6.96
C ILE A 201 14.95 -6.81 -7.72
N PHE A 202 14.83 -7.11 -9.02
CA PHE A 202 13.67 -6.73 -9.83
C PHE A 202 12.34 -7.28 -9.28
N THR A 203 12.33 -8.45 -8.62
CA THR A 203 11.11 -8.97 -7.99
C THR A 203 10.62 -8.16 -6.79
N LYS A 204 11.36 -7.15 -6.30
CA LYS A 204 10.84 -6.15 -5.35
C LYS A 204 9.66 -5.35 -5.93
N ILE A 205 9.51 -5.33 -7.25
CA ILE A 205 8.35 -4.72 -7.92
C ILE A 205 7.01 -5.29 -7.45
N TYR A 206 6.97 -6.57 -7.01
CA TYR A 206 5.75 -7.21 -6.53
C TYR A 206 5.24 -6.57 -5.23
N PRO A 207 5.99 -6.62 -4.11
CA PRO A 207 5.53 -5.98 -2.88
C PRO A 207 5.43 -4.45 -3.01
N ALA A 208 6.28 -3.80 -3.81
CA ALA A 208 6.17 -2.37 -4.08
C ALA A 208 4.83 -2.00 -4.72
N THR A 209 4.34 -2.83 -5.65
CA THR A 209 3.02 -2.66 -6.26
C THR A 209 1.89 -2.93 -5.25
N GLN A 210 2.06 -3.88 -4.34
CA GLN A 210 1.09 -4.12 -3.26
C GLN A 210 1.01 -2.92 -2.29
N LEU A 211 2.15 -2.30 -1.96
CA LEU A 211 2.19 -1.05 -1.19
C LEU A 211 1.45 0.08 -1.92
N ALA A 212 1.67 0.22 -3.23
CA ALA A 212 0.98 1.21 -4.05
C ALA A 212 -0.55 1.02 -3.98
N LEU A 213 -1.01 -0.23 -4.11
CA LEU A 213 -2.42 -0.59 -4.01
C LEU A 213 -2.97 -0.27 -2.61
N PHE A 214 -2.25 -0.68 -1.56
CA PHE A 214 -2.61 -0.35 -0.18
C PHE A 214 -2.78 1.16 0.01
N CYS A 215 -1.81 1.98 -0.40
CA CYS A 215 -1.90 3.44 -0.27
C CYS A 215 -3.13 4.03 -0.99
N VAL A 216 -3.46 3.53 -2.19
CA VAL A 216 -4.64 3.99 -2.94
C VAL A 216 -5.94 3.64 -2.22
N LEU A 217 -6.04 2.43 -1.67
CA LEU A 217 -7.22 1.97 -0.94
C LEU A 217 -7.39 2.74 0.36
N THR A 218 -6.33 2.86 1.15
CA THR A 218 -6.34 3.61 2.42
C THR A 218 -6.67 5.09 2.19
N ARG A 219 -6.10 5.72 1.15
CA ARG A 219 -6.47 7.08 0.74
C ARG A 219 -7.94 7.18 0.35
N THR A 220 -8.47 6.19 -0.38
CA THR A 220 -9.88 6.19 -0.78
C THR A 220 -10.79 6.14 0.45
N LEU A 221 -10.48 5.31 1.45
CA LEU A 221 -11.22 5.25 2.71
C LEU A 221 -11.09 6.54 3.51
N SER A 222 -9.91 7.17 3.54
CA SER A 222 -9.72 8.48 4.16
C SER A 222 -10.60 9.55 3.51
N LEU A 223 -10.65 9.60 2.16
CA LEU A 223 -11.52 10.54 1.43
C LEU A 223 -13.02 10.29 1.71
N GLN A 224 -13.42 9.04 1.97
CA GLN A 224 -14.79 8.71 2.36
C GLN A 224 -15.13 9.26 3.75
N THR A 225 -14.20 9.19 4.70
CA THR A 225 -14.35 9.85 6.01
C THR A 225 -14.34 11.37 5.88
N GLU A 226 -13.46 11.93 5.04
CA GLU A 226 -13.44 13.36 4.77
C GLU A 226 -14.77 13.85 4.17
N ALA A 227 -15.40 13.04 3.33
CA ALA A 227 -16.72 13.36 2.78
C ALA A 227 -17.80 13.44 3.88
N ILE A 228 -17.75 12.55 4.88
CA ILE A 228 -18.65 12.64 6.05
C ILE A 228 -18.43 13.97 6.77
N ARG A 229 -17.17 14.30 7.09
CA ARG A 229 -16.81 15.55 7.77
C ARG A 229 -17.37 16.78 7.03
N LYS A 230 -17.15 16.85 5.71
CA LYS A 230 -17.66 17.96 4.89
C LYS A 230 -19.18 18.09 4.93
N HIS A 231 -19.91 16.99 4.91
CA HIS A 231 -21.38 17.03 5.04
C HIS A 231 -21.82 17.53 6.42
N VAL A 232 -21.09 17.16 7.50
CA VAL A 232 -21.36 17.67 8.85
C VAL A 232 -21.09 19.18 8.92
N GLU A 233 -19.97 19.65 8.38
CA GLU A 233 -19.63 21.08 8.30
C GLU A 233 -20.65 21.87 7.46
N ASP A 234 -21.13 21.31 6.35
CA ASP A 234 -22.17 21.91 5.53
C ASP A 234 -23.50 22.04 6.30
N MET A 235 -23.82 21.10 7.18
CA MET A 235 -25.00 21.20 8.05
C MET A 235 -24.88 22.29 9.12
N CYS A 236 -23.66 22.59 9.58
CA CYS A 236 -23.37 23.71 10.49
C CYS A 236 -23.60 25.06 9.80
N THR A 237 -23.08 25.23 8.58
CA THR A 237 -23.15 26.52 7.85
C THR A 237 -24.56 26.89 7.38
N ARG A 238 -25.45 25.92 7.19
CA ARG A 238 -26.87 26.16 6.82
C ARG A 238 -27.69 26.57 8.05
N SER A 239 -27.57 27.83 8.46
CA SER A 239 -28.39 28.44 9.50
C SER A 239 -29.83 28.68 9.01
N LEU A 240 -30.69 27.65 9.17
CA LEU A 240 -32.13 27.80 8.92
C LEU A 240 -32.93 27.82 10.23
N PRO A 241 -34.06 28.58 10.27
CA PRO A 241 -34.97 28.57 11.42
C PRO A 241 -35.44 27.14 11.70
N ALA A 242 -35.48 26.78 12.98
CA ALA A 242 -35.83 25.44 13.43
C ALA A 242 -37.31 25.15 13.16
N SER A 243 -37.63 24.64 11.97
CA SER A 243 -38.89 23.93 11.73
C SER A 243 -38.71 22.45 12.05
N LEU A 244 -39.78 21.82 12.52
CA LEU A 244 -39.79 20.39 12.87
C LEU A 244 -39.41 19.52 11.65
N THR A 245 -39.86 19.91 10.45
CA THR A 245 -39.54 19.25 9.18
C THR A 245 -38.05 19.33 8.81
N ILE A 246 -37.38 20.46 9.09
CA ILE A 246 -35.95 20.64 8.83
C ILE A 246 -35.12 19.79 9.81
N THR A 247 -35.53 19.71 11.09
CA THR A 247 -34.86 18.89 12.10
C THR A 247 -34.97 17.40 11.78
N GLU A 248 -36.15 16.91 11.36
CA GLU A 248 -36.32 15.52 10.93
C GLU A 248 -35.45 15.19 9.70
N THR A 249 -35.37 16.11 8.74
CA THR A 249 -34.52 15.96 7.56
C THR A 249 -33.04 15.83 7.96
N ARG A 250 -32.54 16.72 8.82
CA ARG A 250 -31.15 16.68 9.32
C ARG A 250 -30.85 15.42 10.15
N ASN A 251 -31.79 14.96 10.97
CA ASN A 251 -31.66 13.67 11.66
C ASN A 251 -31.56 12.49 10.67
N SER A 252 -32.33 12.52 9.58
CA SER A 252 -32.25 11.49 8.55
C SER A 252 -30.91 11.51 7.80
N GLU A 253 -30.35 12.69 7.52
CA GLU A 253 -29.02 12.86 6.92
C GLU A 253 -27.92 12.33 7.86
N LEU A 254 -27.97 12.66 9.16
CA LEU A 254 -27.04 12.13 10.15
C LEU A 254 -27.10 10.60 10.24
N ARG A 255 -28.28 9.99 10.14
CA ARG A 255 -28.41 8.52 10.10
C ARG A 255 -27.73 7.90 8.88
N ILE A 256 -27.85 8.55 7.71
CA ILE A 256 -27.17 8.11 6.48
C ILE A 256 -25.65 8.23 6.63
N LEU A 257 -25.15 9.34 7.18
CA LEU A 257 -23.73 9.55 7.45
C LEU A 257 -23.18 8.56 8.47
N ARG A 258 -23.93 8.27 9.54
CA ARG A 258 -23.55 7.25 10.54
C ARG A 258 -23.49 5.85 9.94
N ARG A 259 -24.45 5.50 9.06
CA ARG A 259 -24.41 4.25 8.29
C ARG A 259 -23.19 4.21 7.36
N HIS A 260 -22.87 5.34 6.73
CA HIS A 260 -21.69 5.47 5.87
C HIS A 260 -20.41 5.21 6.65
N HIS A 261 -20.26 5.84 7.82
CA HIS A 261 -19.14 5.62 8.72
C HIS A 261 -18.97 4.14 9.09
N ARG A 262 -20.08 3.45 9.42
CA ARG A 262 -20.04 2.01 9.71
C ARG A 262 -19.53 1.18 8.53
N LEU A 263 -19.92 1.54 7.30
CA LEU A 263 -19.41 0.89 6.09
C LEU A 263 -17.91 1.18 5.88
N VAL A 264 -17.44 2.39 6.20
CA VAL A 264 -16.01 2.73 6.19
C VAL A 264 -15.26 1.86 7.20
N CYS A 265 -15.71 1.77 8.46
CA CYS A 265 -15.08 0.91 9.48
C CYS A 265 -15.03 -0.56 9.06
N ASN A 266 -16.13 -1.09 8.51
CA ASN A 266 -16.16 -2.46 7.99
C ASN A 266 -15.18 -2.66 6.83
N SER A 267 -15.03 -1.66 5.96
CA SER A 267 -14.07 -1.68 4.85
C SER A 267 -12.64 -1.67 5.37
N ILE A 268 -12.33 -0.88 6.39
CA ILE A 268 -11.03 -0.86 7.06
C ILE A 268 -10.73 -2.22 7.69
N HIS A 269 -11.70 -2.86 8.35
CA HIS A 269 -11.51 -4.19 8.91
C HIS A 269 -11.19 -5.23 7.83
N LYS A 270 -11.89 -5.20 6.69
CA LYS A 270 -11.58 -6.07 5.55
C LYS A 270 -10.24 -5.72 4.90
N LEU A 271 -9.85 -4.44 4.84
CA LEU A 271 -8.54 -4.02 4.37
C LEU A 271 -7.42 -4.59 5.26
N ASN A 272 -7.58 -4.54 6.58
CA ASN A 272 -6.64 -5.15 7.53
C ASN A 272 -6.55 -6.67 7.36
N TYR A 273 -7.66 -7.35 7.07
CA TYR A 273 -7.61 -8.77 6.76
C TYR A 273 -6.86 -9.05 5.43
N CYS A 274 -7.07 -8.20 4.42
CA CYS A 274 -6.45 -8.36 3.10
C CYS A 274 -4.94 -8.08 3.10
N PHE A 275 -4.49 -7.07 3.85
CA PHE A 275 -3.12 -6.57 3.82
C PHE A 275 -2.35 -6.81 5.13
N GLY A 276 -2.98 -7.29 6.20
CA GLY A 276 -2.36 -7.37 7.52
C GLY A 276 -1.05 -8.16 7.55
N THR A 277 -1.00 -9.31 6.86
CA THR A 277 0.23 -10.09 6.70
C THR A 277 1.28 -9.36 5.88
N PHE A 278 0.88 -8.71 4.78
CA PHE A 278 1.77 -7.89 3.96
C PHE A 278 2.38 -6.74 4.78
N LEU A 279 1.56 -6.00 5.53
CA LEU A 279 2.00 -4.90 6.39
C LEU A 279 3.02 -5.38 7.45
N ALA A 280 2.82 -6.56 8.02
CA ALA A 280 3.77 -7.15 8.95
C ALA A 280 5.11 -7.48 8.28
N LEU A 281 5.07 -8.11 7.11
CA LEU A 281 6.27 -8.44 6.32
C LEU A 281 7.02 -7.18 5.88
N GLU A 282 6.31 -6.15 5.45
CA GLU A 282 6.87 -4.85 5.06
C GLU A 282 7.65 -4.21 6.21
N VAL A 283 7.04 -4.09 7.39
CA VAL A 283 7.71 -3.47 8.55
C VAL A 283 8.91 -4.27 9.01
N VAL A 284 8.82 -5.60 9.04
CA VAL A 284 9.95 -6.48 9.40
C VAL A 284 11.07 -6.35 8.36
N HIS A 285 10.73 -6.34 7.07
CA HIS A 285 11.70 -6.17 6.00
C HIS A 285 12.42 -4.83 6.10
N VAL A 286 11.68 -3.72 6.21
CA VAL A 286 12.23 -2.37 6.39
C VAL A 286 13.17 -2.33 7.58
N PHE A 287 12.78 -2.91 8.73
CA PHE A 287 13.63 -2.95 9.91
C PHE A 287 14.95 -3.68 9.71
N ILE A 288 14.92 -4.89 9.13
CA ILE A 288 16.11 -5.71 8.91
C ILE A 288 17.06 -5.02 7.93
N ILE A 289 16.54 -4.59 6.77
CA ILE A 289 17.35 -3.95 5.73
C ILE A 289 17.92 -2.63 6.22
N PHE A 290 17.12 -1.79 6.88
CA PHE A 290 17.61 -0.52 7.41
C PHE A 290 18.73 -0.71 8.44
N THR A 291 18.63 -1.75 9.29
CA THR A 291 19.70 -2.08 10.26
C THR A 291 20.98 -2.54 9.58
N ILE A 292 20.88 -3.44 8.59
CA ILE A 292 22.03 -3.97 7.86
C ILE A 292 22.70 -2.88 7.01
N CYS A 293 21.93 -2.11 6.25
CA CYS A 293 22.47 -1.03 5.42
C CYS A 293 23.10 0.08 6.26
N SER A 294 22.54 0.42 7.43
CA SER A 294 23.18 1.38 8.34
C SER A 294 24.58 0.93 8.78
N LEU A 295 24.77 -0.38 9.02
CA LEU A 295 26.09 -0.94 9.31
C LEU A 295 27.03 -0.82 8.11
N TYR A 296 26.57 -1.14 6.90
CA TYR A 296 27.38 -1.00 5.69
C TYR A 296 27.75 0.45 5.38
N THR A 297 26.85 1.41 5.59
CA THR A 297 27.14 2.85 5.49
C THR A 297 28.28 3.24 6.43
N LEU A 298 28.23 2.81 7.70
CA LEU A 298 29.32 3.09 8.64
C LEU A 298 30.64 2.43 8.19
N MET A 299 30.59 1.19 7.70
CA MET A 299 31.79 0.51 7.23
C MET A 299 32.41 1.19 6.01
N GLY A 300 31.58 1.68 5.07
CA GLY A 300 32.01 2.54 3.97
C GLY A 300 32.73 3.78 4.48
N ALA A 301 32.10 4.51 5.41
CA ALA A 301 32.68 5.72 6.00
C ALA A 301 34.02 5.47 6.72
N ILE A 302 34.15 4.37 7.47
CA ILE A 302 35.40 4.00 8.18
C ILE A 302 36.50 3.58 7.19
N SER A 303 36.13 2.86 6.13
CA SER A 303 37.08 2.36 5.13
C SER A 303 37.45 3.38 4.05
N GLY A 304 36.71 4.51 3.97
CA GLY A 304 36.84 5.49 2.90
C GLY A 304 36.22 5.03 1.57
N ASP A 305 35.41 3.98 1.58
CA ASP A 305 34.69 3.49 0.40
C ASP A 305 33.39 4.28 0.20
N LEU A 306 33.51 5.37 -0.56
CA LEU A 306 32.39 6.29 -0.85
C LEU A 306 31.27 5.60 -1.63
N ILE A 307 31.58 4.63 -2.50
CA ILE A 307 30.58 3.96 -3.32
C ILE A 307 29.70 3.09 -2.42
N LEU A 308 30.32 2.28 -1.57
CA LEU A 308 29.64 1.46 -0.58
C LEU A 308 28.76 2.30 0.35
N GLU A 309 29.29 3.42 0.85
CA GLU A 309 28.56 4.34 1.72
C GLU A 309 27.31 4.90 1.04
N VAL A 310 27.48 5.55 -0.12
CA VAL A 310 26.40 6.24 -0.84
C VAL A 310 25.29 5.28 -1.26
N LEU A 311 25.65 4.10 -1.76
CA LEU A 311 24.68 3.10 -2.20
C LEU A 311 23.80 2.63 -1.03
N ASN A 312 24.40 2.35 0.12
CA ASN A 312 23.63 1.94 1.31
C ASN A 312 22.81 3.08 1.91
N VAL A 313 23.26 4.33 1.82
CA VAL A 313 22.45 5.50 2.19
C VAL A 313 21.19 5.60 1.32
N ILE A 314 21.32 5.36 0.02
CA ILE A 314 20.18 5.37 -0.91
C ILE A 314 19.16 4.29 -0.54
N VAL A 315 19.62 3.08 -0.21
CA VAL A 315 18.73 1.99 0.24
C VAL A 315 18.06 2.33 1.58
N CYS A 316 18.76 2.98 2.51
CA CYS A 316 18.18 3.47 3.77
C CYS A 316 17.10 4.53 3.51
N LEU A 317 17.31 5.44 2.56
CA LEU A 317 16.30 6.44 2.18
C LEU A 317 15.07 5.77 1.55
N ASP A 318 15.24 4.76 0.72
CA ASP A 318 14.13 3.97 0.15
C ASP A 318 13.29 3.28 1.26
N CYS A 319 13.95 2.71 2.27
CA CYS A 319 13.29 2.16 3.46
C CYS A 319 12.45 3.21 4.21
N ILE A 320 12.99 4.42 4.39
CA ILE A 320 12.28 5.54 5.02
C ILE A 320 11.06 5.96 4.19
N VAL A 321 11.20 5.98 2.87
CA VAL A 321 10.10 6.28 1.95
C VAL A 321 8.98 5.25 2.09
N HIS A 322 9.28 3.95 2.08
CA HIS A 322 8.27 2.91 2.29
C HIS A 322 7.55 3.06 3.63
N LEU A 323 8.28 3.27 4.72
CA LEU A 323 7.69 3.47 6.04
C LEU A 323 6.81 4.73 6.10
N TYR A 324 7.23 5.81 5.42
CA TYR A 324 6.44 7.03 5.30
C TYR A 324 5.12 6.77 4.59
N PHE A 325 5.13 6.11 3.41
CA PHE A 325 3.90 5.75 2.70
C PHE A 325 2.99 4.89 3.56
N LEU A 326 3.55 3.89 4.25
CA LEU A 326 2.81 2.97 5.11
C LEU A 326 2.06 3.71 6.24
N THR A 327 2.78 4.57 6.97
CA THR A 327 2.28 5.24 8.18
C THR A 327 1.45 6.48 7.88
N TYR A 328 1.82 7.26 6.87
CA TYR A 328 1.13 8.51 6.52
C TYR A 328 -0.33 8.26 6.15
N TYR A 329 -0.58 7.32 5.22
CA TYR A 329 -1.95 7.05 4.77
C TYR A 329 -2.78 6.36 5.85
N SER A 330 -2.16 5.53 6.69
CA SER A 330 -2.84 4.89 7.82
C SER A 330 -3.29 5.92 8.86
N ASP A 331 -2.43 6.88 9.22
CA ASP A 331 -2.75 7.96 10.16
C ASP A 331 -3.73 8.98 9.60
N ASP A 332 -3.78 9.19 8.28
CA ASP A 332 -4.72 10.12 7.66
C ASP A 332 -6.18 9.72 7.93
N ILE A 333 -6.50 8.42 7.91
CA ILE A 333 -7.84 7.93 8.28
C ILE A 333 -8.20 8.34 9.72
N ALA A 334 -7.29 8.07 10.67
CA ALA A 334 -7.51 8.43 12.08
C ALA A 334 -7.67 9.94 12.24
N SER A 335 -6.83 10.74 11.56
CA SER A 335 -6.93 12.20 11.56
C SER A 335 -8.27 12.70 11.00
N GLN A 336 -8.82 12.08 9.95
CA GLN A 336 -10.14 12.46 9.44
C GLN A 336 -11.27 12.09 10.41
N ILE A 337 -11.12 11.00 11.17
CA ILE A 337 -12.10 10.61 12.20
C ILE A 337 -12.11 11.62 13.34
N ASP A 338 -10.95 12.01 13.84
CA ASP A 338 -10.82 13.03 14.90
C ASP A 338 -11.45 14.36 14.46
N LYS A 339 -11.17 14.81 13.23
CA LYS A 339 -11.79 16.02 12.67
C LYS A 339 -13.31 15.89 12.47
N THR A 340 -13.79 14.69 12.17
CA THR A 340 -15.24 14.43 12.06
C THR A 340 -15.90 14.52 13.44
N TYR A 341 -15.22 14.04 14.48
CA TYR A 341 -15.67 14.18 15.86
C TYR A 341 -15.76 15.65 16.30
N GLU A 342 -14.74 16.45 15.98
CA GLU A 342 -14.75 17.91 16.22
C GLU A 342 -15.93 18.58 15.49
N ALA A 343 -16.13 18.28 14.20
CA ALA A 343 -17.24 18.85 13.43
C ALA A 343 -18.62 18.47 14.00
N LEU A 344 -18.77 17.26 14.56
CA LEU A 344 -20.01 16.85 15.24
C LEU A 344 -20.22 17.59 16.56
N ALA A 345 -19.15 17.86 17.31
CA ALA A 345 -19.23 18.66 18.53
C ALA A 345 -19.69 20.10 18.22
N ASP A 346 -19.17 20.69 17.14
CA ASP A 346 -19.61 22.00 16.65
C ASP A 346 -21.08 21.99 16.21
N LEU A 347 -21.51 20.94 15.51
CA LEU A 347 -22.91 20.77 15.11
C LEU A 347 -23.84 20.68 16.32
N LEU A 348 -23.44 19.96 17.37
CA LEU A 348 -24.20 19.86 18.62
C LEU A 348 -24.36 21.22 19.29
N TYR A 349 -23.28 22.01 19.35
CA TYR A 349 -23.30 23.33 19.94
C TYR A 349 -24.25 24.28 19.19
N GLN A 350 -24.20 24.27 17.85
CA GLN A 350 -25.05 25.13 17.02
C GLN A 350 -26.50 24.66 16.95
N GLN A 351 -26.75 23.35 17.03
CA GLN A 351 -28.07 22.75 16.83
C GLN A 351 -28.38 21.71 17.92
N PRO A 352 -28.69 22.15 19.16
CA PRO A 352 -29.00 21.23 20.26
C PRO A 352 -30.20 20.30 19.98
N SER A 353 -31.10 20.68 19.07
CA SER A 353 -32.22 19.83 18.65
C SER A 353 -31.81 18.49 18.00
N LEU A 354 -30.55 18.36 17.55
CA LEU A 354 -30.00 17.12 16.97
C LEU A 354 -29.24 16.26 17.99
N GLN A 355 -29.29 16.61 19.29
CA GLN A 355 -28.47 16.03 20.34
C GLN A 355 -28.45 14.50 20.33
N ASN A 356 -29.60 13.84 20.23
CA ASN A 356 -29.68 12.39 20.28
C ASN A 356 -28.89 11.72 19.14
N GLU A 357 -29.08 12.17 17.90
CA GLU A 357 -28.40 11.54 16.75
C GLU A 357 -26.91 11.89 16.71
N VAL A 358 -26.55 13.12 17.08
CA VAL A 358 -25.14 13.53 17.17
C VAL A 358 -24.42 12.73 18.25
N MET A 359 -25.00 12.57 19.44
CA MET A 359 -24.41 11.76 20.52
C MET A 359 -24.22 10.31 20.11
N LEU A 360 -25.21 9.69 19.47
CA LEU A 360 -25.08 8.32 18.95
C LEU A 360 -24.00 8.19 17.88
N PHE A 361 -23.82 9.22 17.05
CA PHE A 361 -22.76 9.21 16.03
C PHE A 361 -21.37 9.39 16.67
N SER A 362 -21.22 10.34 17.60
CA SER A 362 -19.98 10.54 18.36
C SER A 362 -19.59 9.29 19.18
N GLU A 363 -20.57 8.60 19.76
CA GLU A 363 -20.34 7.31 20.42
C GLU A 363 -19.84 6.26 19.44
N GLN A 364 -20.45 6.15 18.25
CA GLN A 364 -19.96 5.22 17.21
C GLN A 364 -18.53 5.55 16.76
N LEU A 365 -18.19 6.83 16.58
CA LEU A 365 -16.83 7.26 16.21
C LEU A 365 -15.80 6.87 17.27
N SER A 366 -16.13 6.99 18.56
CA SER A 366 -15.22 6.63 19.65
C SER A 366 -15.09 5.11 19.86
N GLN A 367 -16.17 4.34 19.65
CA GLN A 367 -16.18 2.90 19.91
C GLN A 367 -15.66 2.05 18.74
N MET A 368 -15.88 2.49 17.49
CA MET A 368 -15.46 1.72 16.32
C MET A 368 -13.98 1.95 16.01
N LYS A 369 -13.13 1.02 16.46
CA LYS A 369 -11.70 1.03 16.11
C LYS A 369 -11.49 0.90 14.59
N SER A 370 -11.00 1.97 13.99
CA SER A 370 -10.74 2.12 12.56
C SER A 370 -9.23 2.17 12.24
N ASN A 371 -8.40 1.65 13.14
CA ASN A 371 -6.95 1.66 12.96
C ASN A 371 -6.52 0.61 11.93
N ILE A 372 -5.57 0.98 11.09
CA ILE A 372 -4.85 0.02 10.25
C ILE A 372 -3.90 -0.77 11.15
N ASN A 373 -3.93 -2.10 11.07
CA ASN A 373 -3.07 -2.97 11.86
C ASN A 373 -2.44 -4.08 11.02
N ALA A 374 -1.26 -4.49 11.45
CA ALA A 374 -0.51 -5.58 10.86
C ALA A 374 -0.86 -6.90 11.57
N MET A 375 -1.87 -7.63 11.05
CA MET A 375 -2.32 -8.93 11.58
C MET A 375 -2.71 -8.90 13.07
N GLY A 376 -3.11 -7.74 13.59
CA GLY A 376 -3.39 -7.52 15.01
C GLY A 376 -2.16 -7.45 15.93
N PHE A 377 -0.93 -7.56 15.41
CA PHE A 377 0.29 -7.44 16.23
C PHE A 377 0.55 -6.00 16.67
N PHE A 378 0.42 -5.06 15.75
CA PHE A 378 0.64 -3.63 16.02
C PHE A 378 -0.15 -2.75 15.06
N ASP A 379 -0.45 -1.53 15.51
CA ASP A 379 -1.06 -0.49 14.69
C ASP A 379 -0.02 0.17 13.79
N VAL A 380 -0.35 0.33 12.52
CA VAL A 380 0.51 0.98 11.52
C VAL A 380 0.31 2.48 11.61
N ARG A 381 1.16 3.14 12.41
CA ARG A 381 1.07 4.58 12.68
C ARG A 381 2.45 5.25 12.68
N LYS A 382 2.50 6.58 12.62
CA LYS A 382 3.79 7.33 12.63
C LYS A 382 4.66 7.05 13.87
N GLN A 383 4.09 6.54 14.98
CA GLN A 383 4.88 6.10 16.13
C GLN A 383 5.84 4.94 15.80
N LEU A 384 5.67 4.26 14.66
CA LEU A 384 6.64 3.27 14.18
C LEU A 384 8.01 3.87 13.85
N PHE A 385 8.10 5.14 13.44
CA PHE A 385 9.38 5.80 13.16
C PHE A 385 10.33 5.82 14.37
N PRO A 386 9.96 6.41 15.52
CA PRO A 386 10.85 6.45 16.68
C PRO A 386 11.14 5.05 17.21
N SER A 387 10.17 4.12 17.17
CA SER A 387 10.40 2.72 17.54
C SER A 387 11.45 2.07 16.64
N LEU A 388 11.32 2.20 15.32
CA LEU A 388 12.27 1.66 14.34
C LEU A 388 13.67 2.24 14.54
N ILE A 389 13.78 3.56 14.70
CA ILE A 389 15.07 4.24 14.92
C ILE A 389 15.73 3.73 16.20
N GLY A 390 14.99 3.68 17.31
CA GLY A 390 15.51 3.23 18.61
C GLY A 390 15.95 1.77 18.61
N THR A 391 15.16 0.89 18.00
CA THR A 391 15.52 -0.53 17.87
C THR A 391 16.69 -0.71 16.92
N THR A 392 16.72 0.00 15.78
CA THR A 392 17.82 -0.07 14.82
C THR A 392 19.12 0.35 15.48
N LEU A 393 19.12 1.48 16.20
CA LEU A 393 20.30 1.98 16.90
C LEU A 393 20.83 0.94 17.91
N THR A 394 19.92 0.26 18.61
CA THR A 394 20.29 -0.79 19.58
C THR A 394 20.97 -1.97 18.90
N TYR A 395 20.36 -2.53 17.85
CA TYR A 395 20.93 -3.67 17.12
C TYR A 395 22.20 -3.29 16.35
N PHE A 396 22.26 -2.08 15.81
CA PHE A 396 23.44 -1.51 15.18
C PHE A 396 24.63 -1.48 16.14
N LEU A 397 24.44 -0.98 17.37
CA LEU A 397 25.50 -0.98 18.38
C LEU A 397 25.96 -2.39 18.76
N ILE A 398 25.03 -3.33 18.89
CA ILE A 398 25.34 -4.74 19.17
C ILE A 398 26.18 -5.36 18.04
N LEU A 399 25.76 -5.18 16.78
CA LEU A 399 26.49 -5.71 15.62
C LEU A 399 27.89 -5.09 15.51
N LEU A 400 28.02 -3.80 15.80
CA LEU A 400 29.29 -3.09 15.82
C LEU A 400 30.23 -3.66 16.89
N GLN A 401 29.72 -3.97 18.08
CA GLN A 401 30.51 -4.60 19.14
C GLN A 401 31.04 -5.98 18.73
N PHE A 402 30.17 -6.83 18.15
CA PHE A 402 30.59 -8.15 17.65
C PHE A 402 31.66 -8.04 16.57
N GLN A 403 31.47 -7.12 15.61
CA GLN A 403 32.45 -6.92 14.55
C GLN A 403 33.79 -6.40 15.08
N SER A 404 33.78 -5.51 16.08
CA SER A 404 34.99 -5.01 16.72
C SER A 404 35.73 -6.14 17.45
N ALA A 405 35.01 -6.96 18.23
CA ALA A 405 35.59 -8.09 18.94
C ALA A 405 36.24 -9.12 18.00
N GLU A 406 35.60 -9.41 16.86
CA GLU A 406 36.18 -10.31 15.84
C GLU A 406 37.45 -9.75 15.19
N LYS A 407 37.59 -8.42 15.10
CA LYS A 407 38.81 -7.77 14.57
C LYS A 407 39.96 -7.75 15.58
N THR A 408 39.67 -7.61 16.88
CA THR A 408 40.69 -7.60 17.94
C THR A 408 41.18 -8.99 18.34
N GLY A 409 40.38 -10.04 18.08
CA GLY A 409 40.74 -11.43 18.36
C GLY A 409 41.50 -12.17 17.25
N LYS A 410 41.74 -11.52 16.10
CA LYS A 410 42.70 -11.94 15.07
C LYS A 410 44.01 -11.21 15.30
#